data_AF-A0A0F8XKV6-F1
#
_entry.id   AF-A0A0F8XKV6-F1
#
_cell.length_a   1.000
_cell.length_b   1.000
_cell.length_c   1.000
_cell.angle_alpha   90.00
_cell.angle_beta   90.00
_cell.angle_gamma   90.00
#
_symmetry.space_group_name_H-M   'P 1'
#
loop_
_entity.id
_entity.type
_entity.pdbx_description
1 polymer ?
#
loop_
_entity_poly.entity_id
_entity_poly.type
_entity_poly.pdbx_seq_one_letter_code
_entity_poly.pdbx_strand_id
1 'polypeptide(L)'
;MTNEQILKKAIEKAIKNGWDKREFDCDFAEHHKCPEIIIFSHDFAKAFWGGKRRMYLVEGNESNATIDGGESWKCHLQQMVLEKEPLKYIEKFL
;
A
#
# COMPACT_ATOMS: atom_id res chain seq x y z
N MET A 1 -3.02 -4.71 -18.38
CA MET A 1 -1.59 -4.28 -18.39
C MET A 1 -0.70 -5.51 -18.18
N THR A 2 0.62 -5.45 -18.44
CA THR A 2 1.51 -6.56 -18.04
C THR A 2 1.70 -6.55 -16.51
N ASN A 3 2.03 -7.69 -15.91
CA ASN A 3 2.28 -7.80 -14.46
C ASN A 3 3.32 -6.79 -13.97
N GLU A 4 4.39 -6.60 -14.75
CA GLU A 4 5.44 -5.62 -14.47
C GLU A 4 4.92 -4.17 -14.48
N GLN A 5 4.07 -3.84 -15.45
CA GLN A 5 3.45 -2.52 -15.54
C GLN A 5 2.47 -2.25 -14.38
N ILE A 6 1.68 -3.26 -13.98
CA ILE A 6 0.77 -3.18 -12.84
C ILE A 6 1.57 -2.90 -11.57
N LEU A 7 2.60 -3.71 -11.33
CA LEU A 7 3.44 -3.56 -10.15
C LEU A 7 4.11 -2.20 -10.09
N LYS A 8 4.71 -1.75 -11.21
CA LYS A 8 5.38 -0.45 -11.29
C LYS A 8 4.41 0.69 -10.94
N LYS A 9 3.23 0.71 -11.55
CA LYS A 9 2.20 1.73 -11.27
C LYS A 9 1.69 1.65 -9.83
N ALA A 10 1.57 0.46 -9.27
CA ALA A 10 1.12 0.27 -7.90
C ALA A 10 2.13 0.85 -6.89
N ILE A 11 3.41 0.58 -7.11
CA ILE A 11 4.52 1.14 -6.34
C ILE A 11 4.54 2.67 -6.47
N GLU A 12 4.45 3.21 -7.69
CA GLU A 12 4.41 4.65 -7.93
C GLU A 12 3.27 5.33 -7.18
N LYS A 13 2.07 4.72 -7.20
CA LYS A 13 0.90 5.21 -6.44
C LYS A 13 1.14 5.16 -4.93
N ALA A 14 1.68 4.07 -4.40
CA ALA A 14 2.00 3.94 -2.98
C ALA A 14 3.05 4.99 -2.54
N ILE A 15 4.12 5.19 -3.32
CA ILE A 15 5.14 6.22 -3.07
C ILE A 15 4.50 7.61 -3.04
N LYS A 16 3.64 7.94 -4.03
CA LYS A 16 2.92 9.22 -4.08
C LYS A 16 2.04 9.44 -2.85
N ASN A 17 1.56 8.37 -2.24
CA ASN A 17 0.73 8.41 -1.03
C ASN A 17 1.55 8.37 0.28
N GLY A 18 2.88 8.47 0.21
CA GLY A 18 3.75 8.57 1.38
C GLY A 18 4.33 7.24 1.85
N TRP A 19 4.40 6.22 0.99
CA TRP A 19 5.15 5.01 1.28
C TRP A 19 6.66 5.31 1.34
N ASP A 20 7.28 5.09 2.50
CA ASP A 20 8.73 5.23 2.65
C ASP A 20 9.41 3.92 2.23
N LYS A 21 10.00 3.94 1.04
CA LYS A 21 10.68 2.78 0.45
C LYS A 21 11.87 2.29 1.31
N ARG A 22 12.36 3.11 2.27
CA ARG A 22 13.50 2.78 3.15
C ARG A 22 13.23 1.63 4.13
N GLU A 23 11.98 1.26 4.39
CA GLU A 23 11.64 0.08 5.20
C GLU A 23 11.79 -1.24 4.43
N PHE A 24 11.94 -1.18 3.12
CA PHE A 24 12.32 -2.31 2.27
C PHE A 24 13.72 -2.05 1.70
N ASP A 25 14.71 -2.08 2.58
CA ASP A 25 16.11 -2.31 2.20
C ASP A 25 16.26 -3.80 1.82
N CYS A 26 15.47 -4.25 0.84
CA CYS A 26 15.88 -5.39 0.06
C CYS A 26 16.99 -4.86 -0.84
N ASP A 27 18.24 -5.26 -0.57
CA ASP A 27 19.38 -5.01 -1.45
C ASP A 27 18.99 -5.34 -2.89
N PHE A 28 18.58 -4.31 -3.63
CA PHE A 28 18.08 -4.40 -5.00
C PHE A 28 19.17 -4.92 -5.95
N ALA A 29 20.41 -5.02 -5.47
CA ALA A 29 21.60 -5.37 -6.22
C ALA A 29 21.75 -6.87 -6.50
N GLU A 30 21.20 -7.79 -5.69
CA GLU A 30 21.51 -9.22 -5.89
C GLU A 30 20.34 -10.21 -5.79
N HIS A 31 19.15 -9.82 -5.33
CA HIS A 31 18.04 -10.77 -5.19
C HIS A 31 16.74 -10.26 -5.82
N HIS A 32 16.51 -10.67 -7.07
CA HIS A 32 15.24 -10.64 -7.80
C HIS A 32 14.11 -11.49 -7.15
N LYS A 33 14.08 -11.62 -5.82
CA LYS A 33 13.03 -12.25 -5.02
C LYS A 33 12.42 -11.15 -4.15
N CYS A 34 11.18 -10.72 -4.22
CA CYS A 34 9.98 -11.16 -4.89
C CYS A 34 9.08 -9.91 -4.87
N PRO A 35 8.78 -9.28 -6.01
CA PRO A 35 7.87 -8.14 -6.04
C PRO A 35 6.48 -8.48 -5.47
N GLU A 36 6.10 -9.75 -5.51
CA GLU A 36 4.89 -10.27 -4.87
C GLU A 36 4.88 -10.08 -3.35
N ILE A 37 6.03 -10.13 -2.66
CA ILE A 37 6.09 -9.93 -1.20
C ILE A 37 5.76 -8.47 -0.84
N ILE A 38 6.19 -7.53 -1.69
CA ILE A 38 5.99 -6.09 -1.46
C ILE A 38 4.51 -5.75 -1.42
N ILE A 39 3.72 -6.28 -2.37
CA ILE A 39 2.29 -5.96 -2.49
C ILE A 39 1.46 -6.50 -1.32
N PHE A 40 1.95 -7.53 -0.61
CA PHE A 40 1.29 -8.08 0.57
C PHE A 40 1.70 -7.40 1.89
N SER A 41 2.63 -6.44 1.85
CA SER A 41 3.03 -5.74 3.06
C SER A 41 1.95 -4.77 3.54
N HIS A 42 1.81 -4.67 4.87
CA HIS A 42 0.87 -3.73 5.47
C HIS A 42 1.18 -2.29 5.11
N ASP A 43 2.45 -1.89 5.04
CA ASP A 43 2.82 -0.50 4.77
C ASP A 43 2.60 -0.11 3.32
N PHE A 44 2.85 -1.03 2.38
CA PHE A 44 2.39 -0.86 1.00
C PHE A 44 0.86 -0.73 0.95
N ALA A 45 0.12 -1.65 1.58
CA ALA A 45 -1.35 -1.65 1.52
C ALA A 45 -1.95 -0.37 2.14
N LYS A 46 -1.43 0.08 3.28
CA LYS A 46 -1.78 1.36 3.92
C LYS A 46 -1.52 2.53 2.99
N ALA A 47 -0.39 2.57 2.29
CA ALA A 47 -0.10 3.67 1.37
C ALA A 47 -0.92 3.57 0.08
N PHE A 48 -1.17 2.38 -0.44
CA PHE A 48 -1.85 2.17 -1.70
C PHE A 48 -3.38 2.37 -1.62
N TRP A 49 -4.01 1.81 -0.57
CA TRP A 49 -5.47 1.88 -0.34
C TRP A 49 -5.86 2.84 0.80
N GLY A 50 -5.00 3.02 1.81
CA GLY A 50 -5.29 3.92 2.92
C GLY A 50 -5.29 5.37 2.46
N GLY A 51 -6.41 6.04 2.69
CA GLY A 51 -6.54 7.47 2.43
C GLY A 51 -5.49 8.27 3.19
N LYS A 52 -4.94 9.29 2.54
CA LYS A 52 -3.93 10.24 3.04
C LYS A 52 -3.92 10.29 4.56
N ARG A 53 -2.74 10.11 5.19
CA ARG A 53 -2.47 10.65 6.53
C ARG A 53 -2.78 12.15 6.50
N ARG A 54 -4.05 12.54 6.64
CA ARG A 54 -4.41 13.90 6.99
C ARG A 54 -4.10 14.00 8.47
N MET A 55 -2.83 14.24 8.74
CA MET A 55 -2.41 14.86 9.99
C MET A 55 -3.04 16.26 9.96
N TYR A 56 -4.28 16.34 10.40
CA TYR A 56 -4.81 17.62 10.83
C TYR A 56 -4.01 17.95 12.08
N LEU A 57 -3.22 19.02 12.03
CA LEU A 57 -2.80 19.70 13.25
C LEU A 57 -4.11 20.20 13.89
N VAL A 58 -4.68 19.41 14.80
CA VAL A 58 -5.78 19.87 15.62
C VAL A 58 -5.13 20.71 16.72
N GLU A 59 -5.01 22.00 16.47
CA GLU A 59 -4.85 22.95 17.57
C GLU A 59 -6.13 22.89 18.40
N GLY A 60 -6.05 22.22 19.56
CA GLY A 60 -7.05 22.30 20.63
C GLY A 60 -8.26 21.38 20.49
N ASN A 61 -8.17 20.18 21.06
CA ASN A 61 -8.99 19.73 22.20
C ASN A 61 -8.99 18.20 22.31
N GLU A 62 -8.91 17.75 23.56
CA GLU A 62 -8.83 16.36 23.99
C GLU A 62 -10.12 15.58 23.68
N SER A 63 -10.19 15.03 22.47
CA SER A 63 -10.92 13.79 22.19
C SER A 63 -10.36 13.20 20.92
N ASN A 64 -9.21 12.53 21.05
CA ASN A 64 -8.48 11.85 19.98
C ASN A 64 -9.25 10.61 19.49
N ALA A 65 -10.39 10.81 18.83
CA ALA A 65 -10.88 9.85 17.87
C ALA A 65 -10.40 10.33 16.50
N THR A 66 -9.16 9.99 16.15
CA THR A 66 -8.78 9.97 14.74
C THR A 66 -9.80 9.09 14.05
N ILE A 67 -10.67 9.67 13.22
CA ILE A 67 -11.45 8.88 12.27
C ILE A 67 -10.41 8.35 11.29
N ASP A 68 -9.79 7.24 11.69
CA ASP A 68 -9.00 6.40 10.82
C ASP A 68 -9.88 6.19 9.60
N GLY A 69 -9.37 6.55 8.43
CA GLY A 69 -9.93 6.10 7.14
C GLY A 69 -9.87 4.58 6.99
N GLY A 70 -9.58 3.85 8.07
CA GLY A 70 -10.58 2.97 8.69
C GLY A 70 -10.50 1.62 8.05
N GLU A 71 -9.39 0.93 8.32
CA GLU A 71 -9.13 -0.49 8.00
C GLU A 71 -9.44 -0.98 6.57
N SER A 72 -9.83 -0.12 5.64
CA SER A 72 -10.25 -0.48 4.28
C SER A 72 -9.13 -1.19 3.51
N TRP A 73 -7.90 -0.76 3.76
CA TRP A 73 -6.71 -1.43 3.24
C TRP A 73 -6.58 -2.88 3.73
N LYS A 74 -7.04 -3.23 4.95
CA LYS A 74 -7.02 -4.61 5.47
C LYS A 74 -7.98 -5.48 4.67
N CYS A 75 -9.19 -4.98 4.40
CA CYS A 75 -10.17 -5.70 3.56
C CYS A 75 -9.62 -5.95 2.16
N HIS A 76 -9.01 -4.94 1.53
CA HIS A 76 -8.39 -5.10 0.21
C HIS A 76 -7.23 -6.08 0.23
N LEU A 77 -6.38 -6.04 1.26
CA LEU A 77 -5.27 -6.95 1.41
C LEU A 77 -5.75 -8.40 1.61
N GLN A 78 -6.74 -8.62 2.46
CA GLN A 78 -7.34 -9.94 2.67
C GLN A 78 -7.98 -10.49 1.39
N GLN A 79 -8.73 -9.67 0.66
CA GLN A 79 -9.32 -10.07 -0.62
C GLN A 79 -8.23 -10.43 -1.64
N MET A 80 -7.16 -9.63 -1.73
CA MET A 80 -6.05 -9.90 -2.64
C MET A 80 -5.33 -11.23 -2.34
N VAL A 81 -5.20 -11.63 -1.06
CA VAL A 81 -4.62 -12.93 -0.66
C VAL A 81 -5.48 -14.11 -1.12
N LEU A 82 -6.81 -13.93 -1.23
CA LEU A 82 -7.75 -14.96 -1.67
C LEU A 82 -7.88 -15.06 -3.20
N GLU A 83 -7.46 -14.04 -3.93
CA GLU A 83 -7.55 -13.99 -5.38
C GLU A 83 -6.51 -14.90 -6.04
N LYS A 84 -6.93 -15.65 -7.07
CA LYS A 84 -6.01 -16.50 -7.86
C LYS A 84 -4.94 -15.69 -8.59
N GLU A 85 -5.26 -14.44 -8.92
CA GLU A 85 -4.40 -13.51 -9.65
C GLU A 85 -4.34 -12.16 -8.92
N PRO A 86 -3.56 -12.04 -7.83
CA PRO A 86 -3.54 -10.86 -6.96
C PRO A 86 -3.16 -9.57 -7.69
N LEU A 87 -2.29 -9.64 -8.70
CA LEU A 87 -1.92 -8.47 -9.51
C LEU A 87 -3.11 -7.92 -10.32
N LYS A 88 -3.99 -8.78 -10.83
CA LYS A 88 -5.23 -8.32 -11.50
C LYS A 88 -6.19 -7.67 -10.51
N TYR A 89 -6.19 -8.09 -9.25
CA TYR A 89 -6.96 -7.41 -8.22
C TYR A 89 -6.45 -5.99 -7.99
N ILE A 90 -5.14 -5.79 -7.87
CA ILE A 90 -4.51 -4.46 -7.74
C ILE A 90 -4.83 -3.59 -8.95
N GLU A 91 -4.81 -4.14 -10.16
CA GLU A 91 -5.10 -3.41 -11.41
C GLU A 91 -6.45 -2.68 -11.36
N LYS A 92 -7.45 -3.18 -10.63
CA LYS A 92 -8.76 -2.53 -10.45
C LYS A 92 -8.68 -1.17 -9.73
N PHE A 93 -7.56 -0.89 -9.07
CA PHE A 93 -7.36 0.31 -8.24
C PHE A 93 -6.22 1.21 -8.75
N LEU A 94 -5.65 0.93 -9.92
CA LEU A 94 -4.65 1.77 -10.60
C LEU A 94 -5.31 2.82 -11.49
#